data_AF-A0A7S1H4X7-F1
#
_entry.id   AF-A0A7S1H4X7-F1
#
_cell.length_a   1.000
_cell.length_b   1.000
_cell.length_c   1.000
_cell.angle_alpha   90.00
_cell.angle_beta   90.00
_cell.angle_gamma   90.00
#
_symmetry.space_group_name_H-M   'P 1'
#
loop_
_entity.id
_entity.type
_entity.pdbx_description
1 polymer ?
#
loop_
_entity_poly.entity_id
_entity_poly.type
_entity_poly.pdbx_seq_one_letter_code
_entity_poly.pdbx_strand_id
1 'polypeptide(L)'
;EDENPELADFTRRFWWTLPLTVIVTLLAMVGHRLPWFGMGVQSWVELVLSVPIVLWAGWPFFVRGVQSIRLRSPNMWTLIGLGTGAAFAYSVVATVAPDVFPASFQAMGRVAVYFEAAAVIISLTLLGQILELKARSQTSAAIKSLLGLAPKTARRIAADGSEEDVPLTHVHVGDLL
;
A
#
# COMPACT_ATOMS: atom_id res chain seq x y z
N GLU A 1 3.45 -11.80 19.06
CA GLU A 1 2.84 -10.98 18.01
C GLU A 1 3.83 -10.92 16.86
N ASP A 2 3.61 -11.72 15.82
CA ASP A 2 4.38 -11.55 14.57
C ASP A 2 3.60 -10.52 13.74
N GLU A 3 3.83 -9.22 14.00
CA GLU A 3 3.30 -8.18 13.12
C GLU A 3 3.85 -8.41 11.72
N ASN A 4 2.96 -8.51 10.73
CA ASN A 4 3.38 -8.64 9.34
C ASN A 4 4.21 -7.40 8.96
N PRO A 5 5.53 -7.54 8.69
CA PRO A 5 6.42 -6.40 8.48
C PRO A 5 5.99 -5.57 7.25
N GLU A 6 5.32 -6.19 6.28
CA GLU A 6 4.76 -5.51 5.11
C GLU A 6 3.56 -4.63 5.47
N LEU A 7 2.69 -5.09 6.37
CA LEU A 7 1.56 -4.29 6.86
C LEU A 7 2.05 -3.06 7.63
N ALA A 8 3.09 -3.21 8.46
CA ALA A 8 3.68 -2.10 9.20
C ALA A 8 4.31 -1.06 8.25
N ASP A 9 5.04 -1.51 7.22
CA ASP A 9 5.65 -0.61 6.22
C ASP A 9 4.59 0.17 5.43
N PHE A 10 3.55 -0.50 4.91
CA PHE A 10 2.48 0.18 4.18
C PHE A 10 1.65 1.11 5.05
N THR A 11 1.35 0.71 6.29
CA THR A 11 0.63 1.56 7.25
C THR A 11 1.43 2.82 7.56
N ARG A 12 2.74 2.68 7.79
CA ARG A 12 3.63 3.83 8.00
C ARG A 12 3.63 4.73 6.76
N ARG A 13 3.89 4.21 5.56
CA ARG A 13 3.90 5.02 4.33
C ARG A 13 2.60 5.79 4.17
N PHE A 14 1.47 5.11 4.32
CA PHE A 14 0.14 5.71 4.21
C PHE A 14 -0.04 6.89 5.16
N TRP A 15 0.15 6.69 6.47
CA TRP A 15 -0.09 7.76 7.45
C TRP A 15 0.87 8.93 7.34
N TRP A 16 2.12 8.69 6.96
CA TRP A 16 3.09 9.77 6.75
C TRP A 16 2.78 10.59 5.51
N THR A 17 2.25 9.98 4.44
CA THR A 17 1.93 10.69 3.20
C THR A 17 0.49 11.19 3.09
N LEU A 18 -0.44 10.67 3.90
CA LEU A 18 -1.85 11.04 3.87
C LEU A 18 -2.07 12.56 4.05
N PRO A 19 -1.44 13.26 5.00
CA PRO A 19 -1.60 14.70 5.12
C PRO A 19 -1.14 15.45 3.85
N LEU A 20 -0.05 14.99 3.24
CA LEU A 20 0.46 15.59 1.99
C LEU A 20 -0.52 15.37 0.84
N THR A 21 -1.06 14.15 0.70
CA THR A 21 -2.08 13.84 -0.30
C THR A 21 -3.29 14.75 -0.13
N VAL A 22 -3.80 14.88 1.09
CA VAL A 22 -4.95 15.75 1.39
C VAL A 22 -4.66 17.21 1.02
N ILE A 23 -3.49 17.74 1.38
CA ILE A 23 -3.11 19.11 1.03
C ILE A 23 -3.03 19.30 -0.49
N VAL A 24 -2.37 18.39 -1.21
CA VAL A 24 -2.27 18.44 -2.67
C VAL A 24 -3.67 18.40 -3.32
N THR A 25 -4.55 17.52 -2.83
CA THR A 25 -5.91 17.39 -3.36
C THR A 25 -6.74 18.65 -3.11
N LEU A 26 -6.67 19.22 -1.91
CA LEU A 26 -7.36 20.47 -1.61
C LEU A 26 -6.82 21.63 -2.44
N LEU A 27 -5.50 21.68 -2.66
CA LEU A 27 -4.88 22.70 -3.49
C LEU A 27 -5.30 22.58 -4.96
N ALA A 28 -5.38 21.37 -5.50
CA ALA A 28 -5.88 21.16 -6.87
C ALA A 28 -7.37 21.52 -7.01
N MET A 29 -8.21 21.17 -6.03
CA MET A 29 -9.65 21.42 -6.08
C MET A 29 -10.05 22.86 -5.77
N VAL A 30 -9.35 23.54 -4.86
CA VAL A 30 -9.77 24.85 -4.34
C VAL A 30 -8.76 25.95 -4.68
N GLY A 31 -7.51 25.61 -5.02
CA GLY A 31 -6.46 26.58 -5.35
C GLY A 31 -6.81 27.52 -6.50
N HIS A 32 -7.58 27.06 -7.50
CA HIS A 32 -8.08 27.92 -8.58
C HIS A 32 -9.11 28.99 -8.15
N ARG A 33 -9.72 28.86 -6.95
CA ARG A 33 -10.74 29.77 -6.40
C ARG A 33 -10.18 30.69 -5.33
N LEU A 34 -9.04 30.33 -4.75
CA LEU A 34 -8.39 31.07 -3.68
C LEU A 34 -7.16 31.78 -4.26
N PRO A 35 -7.09 33.12 -4.25
CA PRO A 35 -5.96 33.87 -4.81
C PRO A 35 -4.74 33.83 -3.88
N TRP A 36 -4.43 32.67 -3.30
CA TRP A 36 -3.33 32.49 -2.37
C TRP A 36 -1.96 32.63 -3.06
N PHE A 37 -1.84 32.14 -4.30
CA PHE A 37 -0.61 32.19 -5.08
C PHE A 37 -0.90 32.32 -6.59
N GLY A 38 0.09 32.78 -7.36
CA GLY A 38 0.04 32.65 -8.83
C GLY A 38 0.08 31.18 -9.25
N MET A 39 -0.60 30.82 -10.33
CA MET A 39 -0.77 29.41 -10.73
C MET A 39 0.53 28.66 -11.02
N GLY A 40 1.59 29.35 -11.44
CA GLY A 40 2.92 28.77 -11.55
C GLY A 40 3.46 28.31 -10.19
N VAL A 41 3.36 29.15 -9.17
CA VAL A 41 3.81 28.84 -7.80
C VAL A 41 3.01 27.68 -7.22
N GLN A 42 1.69 27.63 -7.47
CA GLN A 42 0.86 26.50 -7.05
C GLN A 42 1.38 25.17 -7.61
N SER A 43 1.76 25.14 -8.89
CA SER A 43 2.29 23.92 -9.55
C SER A 43 3.60 23.44 -8.92
N TRP A 44 4.47 24.38 -8.52
CA TRP A 44 5.69 24.07 -7.78
C TRP A 44 5.41 23.52 -6.37
N VAL A 45 4.42 24.07 -5.68
CA VAL A 45 3.99 23.56 -4.36
C VAL A 45 3.44 22.14 -4.49
N GLU A 46 2.58 21.88 -5.47
CA GLU A 46 2.04 20.55 -5.77
C GLU A 46 3.16 19.55 -6.11
N LEU A 47 4.16 19.96 -6.89
CA LEU A 47 5.34 19.15 -7.18
C LEU A 47 6.08 18.76 -5.89
N VAL A 48 6.45 19.73 -5.06
CA VAL A 48 7.22 19.47 -3.82
C VAL A 48 6.47 18.55 -2.88
N LEU A 49 5.16 18.76 -2.72
CA LEU A 49 4.33 17.92 -1.85
C LEU A 49 4.10 16.51 -2.42
N SER A 50 4.01 16.37 -3.74
CA SER A 50 3.77 15.07 -4.39
C SER A 50 5.03 14.20 -4.51
N VAL A 51 6.23 14.78 -4.53
CA VAL A 51 7.51 14.06 -4.57
C VAL A 51 7.61 12.95 -3.50
N PRO A 52 7.44 13.20 -2.19
CA PRO A 52 7.51 12.14 -1.18
C PRO A 52 6.38 11.11 -1.32
N ILE A 53 5.20 11.52 -1.82
CA ILE A 53 4.07 10.60 -2.02
C ILE A 53 4.41 9.63 -3.15
N VAL A 54 4.86 10.16 -4.29
CA VAL A 54 5.13 9.35 -5.48
C VAL A 54 6.40 8.55 -5.29
N LEU A 55 7.52 9.19 -4.97
CA LEU A 55 8.83 8.54 -4.97
C LEU A 55 9.08 7.66 -3.74
N TRP A 56 8.55 8.01 -2.57
CA TRP A 56 8.75 7.21 -1.35
C TRP A 56 7.57 6.28 -1.07
N ALA A 57 6.35 6.79 -0.94
CA ALA A 57 5.18 5.93 -0.69
C ALA A 57 4.87 5.01 -1.88
N GLY A 58 5.00 5.50 -3.11
CA GLY A 58 4.79 4.72 -4.34
C GLY A 58 5.93 3.80 -4.75
N TRP A 59 7.11 3.87 -4.12
CA TRP A 59 8.28 3.07 -4.49
C TRP A 59 7.99 1.55 -4.64
N PRO A 60 7.30 0.89 -3.70
CA PRO A 60 7.02 -0.54 -3.81
C PRO A 60 6.18 -0.88 -5.05
N PHE A 61 5.31 0.04 -5.48
CA PHE A 61 4.44 -0.15 -6.64
C PHE A 61 5.22 -0.04 -7.94
N PHE A 62 6.17 0.89 -8.03
CA PHE A 62 7.06 0.98 -9.19
C PHE A 62 7.97 -0.25 -9.31
N VAL A 63 8.52 -0.73 -8.19
CA VAL A 63 9.34 -1.95 -8.20
C VAL A 63 8.53 -3.14 -8.69
N ARG A 64 7.33 -3.35 -8.15
CA ARG A 64 6.42 -4.44 -8.59
C ARG A 64 5.95 -4.28 -10.03
N GLY A 65 5.68 -3.05 -10.46
CA GLY A 65 5.28 -2.72 -11.83
C GLY A 65 6.39 -3.06 -12.84
N VAL A 66 7.63 -2.66 -12.57
CA VAL A 66 8.79 -3.00 -13.42
C VAL A 66 9.04 -4.50 -13.45
N GLN A 67 8.94 -5.18 -12.30
CA GLN A 67 9.05 -6.64 -12.24
C GLN A 67 7.99 -7.33 -13.10
N SER A 68 6.74 -6.89 -13.03
CA SER A 68 5.65 -7.45 -13.83
C SER A 68 5.87 -7.29 -15.34
N ILE A 69 6.36 -6.12 -15.78
CA ILE A 69 6.72 -5.89 -17.20
C ILE A 69 7.87 -6.82 -17.60
N ARG A 70 8.91 -6.91 -16.77
CA ARG A 70 10.08 -7.77 -17.03
C ARG A 70 9.70 -9.24 -17.13
N LEU A 71 8.75 -9.69 -16.31
CA LEU A 71 8.21 -11.06 -16.31
C LEU A 71 7.15 -11.29 -17.40
N ARG A 72 6.83 -10.27 -18.22
CA ARG A 72 5.79 -10.30 -19.26
C ARG A 72 4.42 -10.76 -18.74
N SER A 73 4.10 -10.41 -17.50
CA SER A 73 2.86 -10.76 -16.82
C SER A 73 2.17 -9.53 -16.24
N PRO A 74 1.58 -8.66 -17.09
CA PRO A 74 0.96 -7.41 -16.67
C PRO A 74 -0.14 -7.64 -15.63
N ASN A 75 -0.15 -6.83 -14.58
CA ASN A 75 -1.12 -6.93 -13.50
C ASN A 75 -1.45 -5.54 -12.91
N MET A 76 -2.17 -5.52 -11.79
CA MET A 76 -2.55 -4.30 -11.07
C MET A 76 -1.35 -3.36 -10.83
N TRP A 77 -0.17 -3.90 -10.50
CA TRP A 77 1.03 -3.11 -10.24
C TRP A 77 1.56 -2.42 -11.49
N THR A 78 1.43 -3.06 -12.66
CA THR A 78 1.79 -2.45 -13.95
C THR A 78 0.92 -1.24 -14.24
N LEU A 79 -0.41 -1.40 -14.07
CA LEU A 79 -1.36 -0.33 -14.35
C LEU A 79 -1.14 0.86 -13.42
N ILE A 80 -1.00 0.60 -12.12
CA ILE A 80 -0.78 1.65 -11.11
C ILE A 80 0.56 2.32 -11.32
N GLY A 81 1.65 1.55 -11.45
CA GLY A 81 2.99 2.08 -11.64
C GLY A 81 3.13 2.89 -12.94
N LEU A 82 2.54 2.42 -14.05
CA LEU A 82 2.58 3.17 -15.30
C LEU A 82 1.71 4.43 -15.23
N GLY A 83 0.49 4.32 -14.71
CA GLY A 83 -0.45 5.43 -14.62
C GLY A 83 0.06 6.57 -13.73
N THR A 84 0.48 6.26 -12.51
CA THR A 84 0.98 7.28 -11.57
C THR A 84 2.34 7.80 -11.98
N GLY A 85 3.20 6.95 -12.55
CA GLY A 85 4.49 7.35 -13.11
C GLY A 85 4.35 8.30 -14.29
N ALA A 86 3.47 8.00 -15.24
CA ALA A 86 3.19 8.86 -16.38
C ALA A 86 2.56 10.20 -15.96
N ALA A 87 1.57 10.17 -15.06
CA ALA A 87 0.94 11.37 -14.53
C ALA A 87 1.95 12.27 -13.81
N PHE A 88 2.82 11.70 -12.97
CA PHE A 88 3.85 12.45 -12.28
C PHE A 88 4.90 13.02 -13.24
N ALA A 89 5.43 12.20 -14.15
CA ALA A 89 6.44 12.64 -15.12
C ALA A 89 5.90 13.77 -16.01
N TYR A 90 4.69 13.62 -16.55
CA TYR A 90 4.02 14.67 -17.32
C TYR A 90 3.91 15.96 -16.50
N SER A 91 3.47 15.87 -15.25
CA SER A 91 3.27 17.03 -14.38
C SER A 91 4.59 17.73 -14.03
N VAL A 92 5.67 16.97 -13.87
CA VAL A 92 7.03 17.52 -13.70
C VAL A 92 7.45 18.31 -14.94
N VAL A 93 7.30 17.75 -16.16
CA VAL A 93 7.65 18.45 -17.39
C VAL A 93 6.78 19.70 -17.56
N ALA A 94 5.47 19.59 -17.31
CA ALA A 94 4.53 20.72 -17.36
C ALA A 94 4.88 21.86 -16.39
N THR A 95 5.49 21.54 -15.25
CA THR A 95 5.88 22.53 -14.24
C THR A 95 7.25 23.14 -14.51
N VAL A 96 8.23 22.33 -14.92
CA VAL A 96 9.64 22.75 -15.05
C VAL A 96 9.94 23.32 -16.44
N ALA A 97 9.29 22.80 -17.48
CA ALA A 97 9.53 23.19 -18.86
C ALA A 97 8.19 23.38 -19.62
N PRO A 98 7.36 24.35 -19.22
CA PRO A 98 6.05 24.60 -19.84
C PRO A 98 6.15 24.99 -21.32
N ASP A 99 7.29 25.54 -21.76
CA ASP A 99 7.53 25.97 -23.15
C ASP A 99 7.69 24.81 -24.15
N VAL A 100 7.89 23.58 -23.65
CA VAL A 100 7.90 22.37 -24.49
C VAL A 100 6.49 22.04 -24.98
N PHE A 101 5.46 22.52 -24.28
CA PHE A 101 4.07 22.31 -24.65
C PHE A 101 3.61 23.41 -25.62
N PRO A 102 2.79 23.07 -26.63
CA PRO A 102 2.17 24.07 -27.49
C PRO A 102 1.36 25.08 -26.69
N ALA A 103 1.29 26.33 -27.16
CA ALA A 103 0.55 27.40 -26.49
C ALA A 103 -0.94 27.05 -26.25
N SER A 104 -1.53 26.15 -27.06
CA SER A 104 -2.89 25.65 -26.87
C SER A 104 -3.10 24.82 -25.59
N PHE A 105 -2.02 24.27 -25.02
CA PHE A 105 -2.05 23.54 -23.75
C PHE A 105 -1.85 24.45 -22.54
N GLN A 106 -1.44 25.71 -22.76
CA GLN A 106 -1.28 26.68 -21.69
C GLN A 106 -2.61 27.38 -21.43
N ALA A 107 -3.16 27.19 -20.24
CA ALA A 107 -4.36 27.88 -19.78
C ALA A 107 -4.00 28.73 -18.55
N MET A 108 -4.36 30.01 -18.59
CA MET A 108 -4.15 30.94 -17.47
C MET A 108 -2.67 30.97 -16.98
N GLY A 109 -1.71 30.92 -17.90
CA GLY A 109 -0.28 31.04 -17.60
C GLY A 109 0.41 29.78 -17.06
N ARG A 110 -0.24 28.60 -17.12
CA ARG A 110 0.41 27.31 -16.86
C ARG A 110 -0.13 26.19 -17.73
N VAL A 111 0.63 25.09 -17.80
CA VAL A 111 0.13 23.80 -18.30
C VAL A 111 -0.59 23.09 -17.15
N ALA A 112 -1.70 22.42 -17.44
CA ALA A 112 -2.43 21.63 -16.44
C ALA A 112 -1.53 20.53 -15.87
N VAL A 113 -1.65 20.24 -14.58
CA VAL A 113 -0.84 19.23 -13.88
C VAL A 113 -1.76 18.20 -13.21
N TYR A 114 -1.22 17.00 -12.98
CA TYR A 114 -1.92 15.82 -12.47
C TYR A 114 -1.20 15.23 -11.25
N PHE A 115 -0.50 16.06 -10.47
CA PHE A 115 0.14 15.63 -9.21
C PHE A 115 -0.88 15.07 -8.22
N GLU A 116 -2.07 15.70 -8.15
CA GLU A 116 -3.19 15.25 -7.33
C GLU A 116 -3.66 13.85 -7.71
N ALA A 117 -3.86 13.58 -9.00
CA ALA A 117 -4.25 12.26 -9.48
C ALA A 117 -3.22 11.19 -9.09
N ALA A 118 -1.92 11.45 -9.29
CA ALA A 118 -0.86 10.51 -8.91
C ALA A 118 -0.83 10.25 -7.40
N ALA A 119 -0.94 11.31 -6.58
CA ALA A 119 -0.94 11.22 -5.13
C ALA A 119 -2.15 10.44 -4.58
N VAL A 120 -3.35 10.74 -5.07
CA VAL A 120 -4.60 10.08 -4.65
C VAL A 120 -4.58 8.60 -5.01
N ILE A 121 -4.18 8.24 -6.23
CA ILE A 121 -4.10 6.83 -6.65
C ILE A 121 -3.14 6.05 -5.75
N ILE A 122 -1.96 6.59 -5.45
CA ILE A 122 -0.99 5.92 -4.56
C ILE A 122 -1.56 5.77 -3.15
N SER A 123 -2.18 6.83 -2.62
CA SER A 123 -2.77 6.82 -1.27
C SER A 123 -3.91 5.80 -1.14
N LEU A 124 -4.82 5.73 -2.13
CA LEU A 124 -5.91 4.76 -2.13
C LEU A 124 -5.41 3.33 -2.34
N THR A 125 -4.35 3.15 -3.15
CA THR A 125 -3.72 1.84 -3.33
C THR A 125 -3.11 1.33 -2.03
N LEU A 126 -2.38 2.19 -1.31
CA LEU A 126 -1.83 1.85 0.01
C LEU A 126 -2.93 1.47 0.99
N LEU A 127 -4.01 2.26 1.05
CA LEU A 127 -5.17 1.95 1.88
C LEU A 127 -5.76 0.58 1.54
N GLY A 128 -5.95 0.28 0.25
CA GLY A 128 -6.44 -1.03 -0.20
C GLY A 128 -5.55 -2.18 0.26
N GLN A 129 -4.23 -2.03 0.14
CA GLN A 129 -3.26 -3.03 0.59
C GLN A 129 -3.26 -3.22 2.11
N ILE A 130 -3.39 -2.14 2.89
CA ILE A 130 -3.52 -2.22 4.35
C ILE A 130 -4.78 -3.01 4.73
N LEU A 131 -5.91 -2.71 4.09
CA LEU A 131 -7.18 -3.42 4.34
C LEU A 131 -7.08 -4.90 3.96
N GLU A 132 -6.50 -5.21 2.80
CA GLU A 132 -6.30 -6.59 2.34
C GLU A 132 -5.42 -7.39 3.31
N LEU A 133 -4.25 -6.84 3.67
CA LEU A 133 -3.30 -7.50 4.57
C LEU A 133 -3.89 -7.70 5.96
N LYS A 134 -4.63 -6.71 6.48
CA LYS A 134 -5.30 -6.80 7.78
C LYS A 134 -6.42 -7.85 7.79
N ALA A 135 -7.20 -7.95 6.72
CA ALA A 135 -8.22 -8.98 6.60
C ALA A 135 -7.57 -10.38 6.58
N ARG A 136 -6.51 -10.55 5.79
CA ARG A 136 -5.78 -11.82 5.67
C ARG A 136 -5.13 -12.26 6.99
N SER A 137 -4.56 -11.32 7.75
CA SER A 137 -3.93 -11.62 9.04
C SER A 137 -4.96 -12.08 10.08
N GLN A 138 -6.15 -11.48 10.10
CA GLN A 138 -7.22 -11.85 11.03
C GLN A 138 -7.73 -13.28 10.76
N THR A 139 -7.99 -13.65 9.51
CA THR A 139 -8.41 -15.01 9.15
C THR A 139 -7.33 -16.04 9.51
N SER A 140 -6.07 -15.72 9.22
CA SER A 140 -4.94 -16.61 9.53
C SER A 140 -4.78 -16.83 11.04
N ALA A 141 -4.98 -15.79 11.85
CA ALA A 141 -4.92 -15.89 13.31
C ALA A 141 -6.03 -16.80 13.87
N ALA A 142 -7.25 -16.71 13.33
CA ALA A 142 -8.36 -17.58 13.72
C ALA A 142 -8.12 -19.06 13.35
N ILE A 143 -7.52 -19.33 12.18
CA ILE A 143 -7.14 -20.71 11.80
C ILE A 143 -6.02 -21.22 12.74
N LYS A 144 -5.03 -20.37 13.04
CA LYS A 144 -3.92 -20.74 13.94
C LYS A 144 -4.40 -21.01 15.36
N SER A 145 -5.40 -20.29 15.87
CA SER A 145 -5.98 -20.57 17.19
C SER A 145 -6.73 -21.91 17.21
N LEU A 146 -7.47 -22.26 16.15
CA LEU A 146 -8.10 -23.58 16.02
C LEU A 146 -7.06 -24.72 15.99
N LEU A 147 -5.98 -24.55 15.23
CA LEU A 147 -4.87 -25.52 15.21
C LEU A 147 -4.15 -25.62 16.57
N GLY A 148 -4.10 -24.53 17.32
CA GLY A 148 -3.50 -24.48 18.66
C GLY A 148 -4.34 -25.17 19.75
N LEU A 149 -5.64 -25.37 19.51
CA LEU A 149 -6.53 -26.09 20.42
C LEU A 149 -6.38 -27.62 20.32
N ALA A 150 -5.68 -28.13 19.31
CA ALA A 150 -5.36 -29.55 19.25
C ALA A 150 -4.43 -29.93 20.44
N PRO A 151 -4.87 -30.82 21.35
CA PRO A 151 -4.05 -31.22 22.48
C PRO A 151 -2.75 -31.85 21.97
N LYS A 152 -1.64 -31.58 22.65
CA LYS A 152 -0.31 -32.12 22.27
C LYS A 152 0.02 -33.40 23.05
N THR A 153 -0.69 -33.63 24.13
CA THR A 153 -0.53 -34.72 25.07
C THR A 153 -1.89 -35.33 25.37
N ALA A 154 -1.91 -36.63 25.62
CA ALA A 154 -3.03 -37.34 26.19
C ALA A 154 -2.56 -38.01 27.48
N ARG A 155 -3.44 -38.14 28.46
CA ARG A 155 -3.20 -39.02 29.60
C ARG A 155 -3.55 -40.43 29.17
N ARG A 156 -2.73 -41.42 29.51
CA ARG A 156 -2.96 -42.83 29.22
C ARG A 156 -3.03 -43.61 30.53
N ILE A 157 -3.96 -44.54 30.62
CA ILE A 157 -4.16 -45.46 31.74
C ILE A 157 -3.57 -46.82 31.35
N ALA A 158 -2.52 -47.26 32.05
CA ALA A 158 -1.90 -48.56 31.83
C ALA A 158 -2.75 -49.70 32.44
N ALA A 159 -2.45 -50.95 32.06
CA ALA A 159 -3.21 -52.12 32.50
C ALA A 159 -3.16 -52.37 34.03
N ASP A 160 -2.19 -51.79 34.73
CA ASP A 160 -2.05 -51.81 36.18
C ASP A 160 -2.81 -50.67 36.89
N GLY A 161 -3.49 -49.80 36.13
CA GLY A 161 -4.22 -48.64 36.63
C GLY A 161 -3.37 -47.39 36.84
N SER A 162 -2.08 -47.40 36.48
CA SER A 162 -1.24 -46.21 36.54
C SER A 162 -1.54 -45.22 35.42
N GLU A 163 -1.46 -43.92 35.71
CA GLU A 163 -1.68 -42.83 34.76
C GLU A 163 -0.35 -42.19 34.33
N GLU A 164 -0.17 -41.98 33.03
CA GLU A 164 0.98 -41.24 32.49
C GLU A 164 0.56 -40.26 31.39
N ASP A 165 1.20 -39.10 31.32
CA ASP A 165 0.98 -38.14 30.23
C ASP A 165 1.92 -38.47 29.07
N VAL A 166 1.36 -38.87 27.92
CA VAL A 166 2.09 -39.23 26.71
C VAL A 166 1.82 -38.25 25.56
N PRO A 167 2.81 -37.99 24.68
CA PRO A 167 2.55 -37.25 23.45
C PRO A 167 1.45 -37.91 22.62
N LEU A 168 0.61 -37.11 21.97
CA LEU A 168 -0.51 -37.63 21.17
C LEU A 168 -0.06 -38.54 20.01
N THR A 169 1.19 -38.40 19.57
CA THR A 169 1.84 -39.29 18.57
C THR A 169 2.12 -40.70 19.10
N HIS A 170 2.07 -40.93 20.40
CA HIS A 170 2.27 -42.24 21.04
C HIS A 170 0.96 -42.92 21.47
N VAL A 171 -0.18 -42.28 21.22
CA VAL A 171 -1.51 -42.84 21.47
C VAL A 171 -1.89 -43.77 20.33
N HIS A 172 -2.27 -45.00 20.66
CA HIS A 172 -2.69 -46.02 19.69
C HIS A 172 -4.18 -46.36 19.85
N VAL A 173 -4.78 -46.89 18.78
CA VAL A 173 -6.18 -47.34 18.80
C VAL A 173 -6.33 -48.50 19.79
N GLY A 174 -7.14 -48.30 20.84
CA GLY A 174 -7.33 -49.26 21.92
C GLY A 174 -6.72 -48.84 23.26
N ASP A 175 -5.92 -47.77 23.31
CA ASP A 175 -5.43 -47.20 24.56
C ASP A 175 -6.60 -46.63 25.39
N LEU A 176 -6.56 -46.84 26.70
CA LEU A 176 -7.42 -46.16 27.68
C LEU A 176 -6.79 -44.79 27.98
N LEU A 177 -7.56 -43.71 27.83
CA LEU A 177 -7.10 -42.33 28.00
C LEU A 177 -7.91 -41.60 29.10
#